data_AF-A0A2C5X9H7-F1
#
_entry.id   AF-A0A2C5X9H7-F1
#
_cell.length_a   1.000
_cell.length_b   1.000
_cell.length_c   1.000
_cell.angle_alpha   90.00
_cell.angle_beta   90.00
_cell.angle_gamma   90.00
#
_symmetry.space_group_name_H-M   'P 1'
#
loop_
_entity.id
_entity.type
_entity.pdbx_description
1 polymer ?
#
loop_
_entity_poly.entity_id
_entity_poly.type
_entity_poly.pdbx_seq_one_letter_code
_entity_poly.pdbx_strand_id
1 'polypeptide(L)'
;MPSVILNSSLAELPSNTNLTSDPQSSRHTLRPTETSTSALTRATTMAVASRKPQNKHSIDYVWRSGVAGGMAGCAAKTIVAPLDRVKILFQANSPQFAKYAGSWVGVANAMKQIHQLEGPSGLFRGHSATLLRIFPYAAIKFLAYEQIRAVIITSPEKETHLRRLVSGSLAGVTSVFFTYPLELIRVRLAFETKRDGRSTLRTICRQIYGESMAGVGTASSAIFKSGIANFYRGFAPTLIGMLPYAGVSFLTHDTMGDILRSTPLAPYTTLPRPSNAPPENKPPLRSWAELLSGGISGMVSQTSAYPLEVIRRRMQVGGAVGDGHRSSISETVAVILKERGFKGFFVGLTIGYVKVVPMVAVSFYTYERFKMWLGI
;
A
#
# COMPACT_ATOMS: atom_id res chain seq x y z
N MET A 1 -27.03 -64.04 -11.38
CA MET A 1 -27.71 -65.00 -12.27
C MET A 1 -29.17 -65.03 -11.88
N PRO A 2 -30.14 -65.08 -12.81
CA PRO A 2 -30.08 -64.88 -14.28
C PRO A 2 -30.93 -63.63 -14.64
N SER A 3 -31.16 -63.17 -15.87
CA SER A 3 -30.54 -63.26 -17.18
C SER A 3 -31.42 -62.36 -18.09
N VAL A 4 -30.83 -61.44 -18.86
CA VAL A 4 -30.64 -61.53 -20.33
C VAL A 4 -31.98 -61.46 -21.12
N ILE A 5 -32.18 -60.53 -22.06
CA ILE A 5 -32.15 -60.71 -23.55
C ILE A 5 -33.15 -59.64 -24.08
N LEU A 6 -33.06 -58.91 -25.21
CA LEU A 6 -32.10 -58.69 -26.31
C LEU A 6 -32.88 -57.85 -27.34
N ASN A 7 -32.21 -56.91 -28.03
CA ASN A 7 -32.30 -56.66 -29.49
C ASN A 7 -33.66 -56.26 -30.13
N SER A 8 -33.77 -55.64 -31.30
CA SER A 8 -32.88 -55.02 -32.31
C SER A 8 -33.77 -54.62 -33.50
N SER A 9 -33.38 -53.61 -34.29
CA SER A 9 -33.67 -53.48 -35.74
C SER A 9 -35.15 -53.26 -36.17
N LEU A 10 -35.51 -52.69 -37.31
CA LEU A 10 -34.90 -51.99 -38.47
C LEU A 10 -36.09 -51.49 -39.31
N ALA A 11 -35.89 -50.39 -40.08
CA ALA A 11 -36.53 -50.11 -41.40
C ALA A 11 -38.08 -49.97 -41.42
N GLU A 12 -38.77 -49.26 -42.32
CA GLU A 12 -38.51 -48.71 -43.64
C GLU A 12 -39.68 -47.74 -44.00
N LEU A 13 -39.41 -46.71 -44.81
CA LEU A 13 -40.38 -45.92 -45.61
C LEU A 13 -40.98 -46.80 -46.75
N PRO A 14 -41.96 -46.40 -47.62
CA PRO A 14 -42.33 -45.06 -48.11
C PRO A 14 -43.86 -44.84 -48.33
N SER A 15 -44.38 -43.69 -48.81
CA SER A 15 -44.70 -43.46 -50.25
C SER A 15 -45.43 -42.12 -50.46
N ASN A 16 -45.12 -41.48 -51.60
CA ASN A 16 -45.58 -40.20 -52.14
C ASN A 16 -47.05 -40.15 -52.60
N THR A 17 -47.60 -38.93 -52.69
CA THR A 17 -48.52 -38.49 -53.77
C THR A 17 -48.48 -36.95 -53.98
N ASN A 18 -47.93 -36.52 -55.13
CA ASN A 18 -48.49 -35.62 -56.18
C ASN A 18 -49.29 -34.34 -55.78
N LEU A 19 -49.26 -33.16 -56.45
CA LEU A 19 -48.99 -32.73 -57.84
C LEU A 19 -49.01 -31.16 -57.88
N THR A 20 -48.28 -30.54 -58.85
CA THR A 20 -48.51 -29.23 -59.55
C THR A 20 -48.49 -27.92 -58.72
N SER A 21 -47.94 -26.77 -59.12
CA SER A 21 -47.55 -26.15 -60.41
C SER A 21 -46.67 -24.90 -60.14
N ASP A 22 -45.69 -24.61 -61.01
CA ASP A 22 -45.00 -23.29 -61.14
C ASP A 22 -45.91 -22.27 -61.88
N PRO A 23 -45.67 -20.92 -61.91
CA PRO A 23 -44.35 -20.28 -62.03
C PRO A 23 -44.12 -18.90 -61.33
N GLN A 24 -42.83 -18.54 -61.18
CA GLN A 24 -42.20 -17.20 -61.18
C GLN A 24 -42.71 -16.07 -60.24
N SER A 25 -41.86 -15.60 -59.32
CA SER A 25 -41.39 -14.19 -59.25
C SER A 25 -40.47 -13.92 -58.04
N SER A 26 -39.41 -13.17 -58.30
CA SER A 26 -38.28 -12.78 -57.47
C SER A 26 -38.64 -12.07 -56.15
N ARG A 27 -38.00 -12.46 -55.03
CA ARG A 27 -37.68 -11.57 -53.89
C ARG A 27 -36.55 -12.16 -53.04
N HIS A 28 -35.36 -11.57 -53.14
CA HIS A 28 -34.26 -11.77 -52.21
C HIS A 28 -34.70 -11.40 -50.78
N THR A 29 -34.74 -12.39 -49.89
CA THR A 29 -34.81 -12.18 -48.43
C THR A 29 -33.50 -12.66 -47.81
N LEU A 30 -32.70 -11.71 -47.32
CA LEU A 30 -31.49 -11.95 -46.54
C LEU A 30 -31.88 -12.64 -45.22
N ARG A 31 -31.49 -13.91 -45.04
CA ARG A 31 -31.46 -14.56 -43.72
C ARG A 31 -30.18 -14.13 -42.98
N PRO A 32 -30.26 -13.64 -41.73
CA PRO A 32 -29.06 -13.37 -40.94
C PRO A 32 -28.40 -14.68 -40.49
N THR A 33 -27.08 -14.67 -40.55
CA THR A 33 -26.13 -15.75 -40.26
C THR A 33 -26.10 -16.12 -38.78
N GLU A 34 -26.82 -17.17 -38.37
CA GLU A 34 -26.74 -17.76 -37.02
C GLU A 34 -25.38 -18.44 -36.72
N THR A 35 -24.57 -18.68 -37.75
CA THR A 35 -23.27 -19.37 -37.64
C THR A 35 -22.17 -18.47 -37.04
N SER A 36 -22.25 -17.14 -37.20
CA SER A 36 -21.20 -16.22 -36.73
C SER A 36 -21.33 -15.88 -35.24
N THR A 37 -22.55 -15.80 -34.72
CA THR A 37 -22.81 -15.46 -33.31
C THR A 37 -22.44 -16.62 -32.37
N SER A 38 -22.68 -17.86 -32.80
CA SER A 38 -22.30 -19.05 -32.03
C SER A 38 -20.78 -19.30 -32.01
N ALA A 39 -20.09 -18.97 -33.11
CA ALA A 39 -18.63 -19.02 -33.20
C ALA A 39 -17.95 -17.91 -32.36
N LEU A 40 -18.48 -16.68 -32.38
CA LEU A 40 -17.99 -15.58 -31.56
C LEU A 40 -18.24 -15.82 -30.06
N THR A 41 -19.39 -16.41 -29.73
CA THR A 41 -19.71 -16.80 -28.35
C THR A 41 -18.80 -17.94 -27.88
N ARG A 42 -18.55 -18.98 -28.72
CA ARG A 42 -17.59 -20.04 -28.39
C ARG A 42 -16.15 -19.52 -28.28
N ALA A 43 -15.71 -18.62 -29.16
CA ALA A 43 -14.37 -18.02 -29.08
C ALA A 43 -14.21 -17.16 -27.82
N THR A 44 -15.25 -16.44 -27.41
CA THR A 44 -15.27 -15.66 -26.16
C THR A 44 -15.29 -16.58 -24.94
N THR A 45 -16.06 -17.67 -24.97
CA THR A 45 -16.10 -18.68 -23.89
C THR A 45 -14.77 -19.45 -23.78
N MET A 46 -14.08 -19.75 -24.89
CA MET A 46 -12.76 -20.39 -24.86
C MET A 46 -11.64 -19.43 -24.45
N ALA A 47 -11.75 -18.12 -24.75
CA ALA A 47 -10.80 -17.12 -24.25
C ALA A 47 -10.89 -16.91 -22.73
N VAL A 48 -12.07 -17.13 -22.14
CA VAL A 48 -12.28 -17.07 -20.68
C VAL A 48 -11.84 -18.37 -19.98
N ALA A 49 -11.76 -19.49 -20.70
CA ALA A 49 -11.51 -20.83 -20.14
C ALA A 49 -10.04 -21.28 -20.04
N SER A 50 -9.04 -20.40 -20.25
CA SER A 50 -7.61 -20.78 -20.19
C SER A 50 -6.78 -19.98 -19.19
N ARG A 51 -7.30 -19.76 -17.98
CA ARG A 51 -6.40 -19.51 -16.83
C ARG A 51 -6.15 -20.84 -16.15
N LYS A 52 -4.99 -21.45 -16.43
CA LYS A 52 -4.49 -22.61 -15.68
C LYS A 52 -4.63 -22.30 -14.18
N PRO A 53 -5.18 -23.22 -13.35
CA PRO A 53 -5.24 -23.01 -11.92
C PRO A 53 -3.81 -22.89 -11.40
N GLN A 54 -3.39 -21.67 -11.11
CA GLN A 54 -2.04 -21.41 -10.62
C GLN A 54 -1.92 -21.95 -9.21
N ASN A 55 -0.92 -22.78 -9.00
CA ASN A 55 -0.58 -23.24 -7.68
C ASN A 55 0.06 -22.08 -6.91
N LYS A 56 -0.73 -21.43 -6.05
CA LYS A 56 -0.34 -20.26 -5.24
C LYS A 56 0.82 -20.54 -4.27
N HIS A 57 1.17 -21.81 -4.07
CA HIS A 57 2.29 -22.26 -3.24
C HIS A 57 3.57 -22.55 -4.02
N SER A 58 3.57 -22.39 -5.36
CA SER A 58 4.79 -22.54 -6.14
C SER A 58 5.77 -21.39 -5.83
N ILE A 59 7.04 -21.74 -5.59
CA ILE A 59 8.13 -20.76 -5.40
C ILE A 59 8.18 -19.77 -6.58
N ASP A 60 7.92 -20.25 -7.80
CA ASP A 60 7.84 -19.42 -9.00
C ASP A 60 6.70 -18.38 -8.91
N TYR A 61 5.52 -18.78 -8.44
CA TYR A 61 4.39 -17.86 -8.23
C TYR A 61 4.70 -16.82 -7.16
N VAL A 62 5.28 -17.25 -6.03
CA VAL A 62 5.63 -16.38 -4.91
C VAL A 62 6.67 -15.33 -5.33
N TRP A 63 7.74 -15.75 -6.01
CA TRP A 63 8.76 -14.83 -6.51
C TRP A 63 8.20 -13.84 -7.54
N ARG A 64 7.44 -14.32 -8.54
CA ARG A 64 6.83 -13.46 -9.56
C ARG A 64 5.85 -12.46 -8.95
N SER A 65 5.01 -12.90 -8.01
CA SER A 65 4.07 -12.04 -7.28
C SER A 65 4.82 -11.01 -6.44
N GLY A 66 5.93 -11.41 -5.80
CA GLY A 66 6.81 -10.54 -5.04
C GLY A 66 7.46 -9.46 -5.91
N VAL A 67 7.98 -9.81 -7.09
CA VAL A 67 8.55 -8.86 -8.05
C VAL A 67 7.47 -7.91 -8.59
N ALA A 68 6.31 -8.43 -8.98
CA ALA A 68 5.18 -7.60 -9.43
C ALA A 68 4.76 -6.59 -8.35
N GLY A 69 4.63 -7.05 -7.09
CA GLY A 69 4.30 -6.20 -5.95
C GLY A 69 5.39 -5.16 -5.65
N GLY A 70 6.67 -5.54 -5.73
CA GLY A 70 7.80 -4.64 -5.55
C GLY A 70 7.84 -3.54 -6.61
N MET A 71 7.67 -3.90 -7.89
CA MET A 71 7.63 -2.95 -9.00
C MET A 71 6.41 -2.03 -8.93
N ALA A 72 5.25 -2.55 -8.55
CA ALA A 72 4.06 -1.76 -8.28
C ALA A 72 4.29 -0.74 -7.16
N GLY A 73 4.93 -1.16 -6.06
CA GLY A 73 5.33 -0.28 -4.96
C GLY A 73 6.30 0.82 -5.41
N CYS A 74 7.29 0.47 -6.25
CA CYS A 74 8.24 1.43 -6.81
C CYS A 74 7.55 2.48 -7.69
N ALA A 75 6.67 2.06 -8.59
CA ALA A 75 5.91 2.95 -9.47
C ALA A 75 5.00 3.90 -8.65
N ALA A 76 4.26 3.33 -7.69
CA ALA A 76 3.39 4.07 -6.79
C ALA A 76 4.15 5.11 -5.93
N LYS A 77 5.34 4.77 -5.45
CA LYS A 77 6.19 5.73 -4.72
C LYS A 77 6.78 6.80 -5.62
N THR A 78 7.07 6.49 -6.87
CA THR A 78 7.67 7.43 -7.83
C THR A 78 6.70 8.54 -8.20
N ILE A 79 5.43 8.23 -8.46
CA ILE A 79 4.45 9.27 -8.83
C ILE A 79 4.19 10.27 -7.69
N VAL A 80 4.27 9.83 -6.43
CA VAL A 80 4.05 10.70 -5.26
C VAL A 80 5.34 11.27 -4.67
N ALA A 81 6.51 10.95 -5.23
CA ALA A 81 7.81 11.37 -4.69
C ALA A 81 7.93 12.91 -4.52
N PRO A 82 7.47 13.74 -5.48
CA PRO A 82 7.50 15.20 -5.31
C PRO A 82 6.70 15.68 -4.09
N LEU A 83 5.50 15.13 -3.87
CA LEU A 83 4.64 15.44 -2.73
C LEU A 83 5.23 14.92 -1.42
N ASP A 84 5.84 13.74 -1.44
CA ASP A 84 6.56 13.18 -0.29
C ASP A 84 7.73 14.08 0.14
N ARG A 85 8.48 14.63 -0.82
CA ARG A 85 9.57 15.58 -0.52
C ARG A 85 9.04 16.85 0.14
N VAL A 86 8.02 17.49 -0.44
CA VAL A 86 7.43 18.72 0.13
C VAL A 86 6.84 18.45 1.52
N LYS A 87 6.17 17.30 1.71
CA LYS A 87 5.66 16.88 3.02
C LYS A 87 6.78 16.79 4.05
N ILE A 88 7.91 16.15 3.71
CA ILE A 88 9.06 16.06 4.61
C ILE A 88 9.59 17.45 4.98
N LEU A 89 9.78 18.34 4.00
CA LEU A 89 10.28 19.69 4.23
C LEU A 89 9.37 20.51 5.16
N PHE A 90 8.06 20.38 5.00
CA PHE A 90 7.07 21.06 5.85
C PHE A 90 7.04 20.47 7.27
N GLN A 91 7.00 19.15 7.42
CA GLN A 91 6.95 18.48 8.72
C GLN A 91 8.23 18.71 9.54
N ALA A 92 9.38 18.70 8.86
CA ALA A 92 10.69 18.96 9.45
C ALA A 92 10.96 20.45 9.73
N ASN A 93 10.03 21.34 9.39
CA ASN A 93 10.17 22.79 9.51
C ASN A 93 11.45 23.34 8.85
N SER A 94 11.71 22.94 7.60
CA SER A 94 12.87 23.44 6.85
C SER A 94 12.87 24.97 6.79
N PRO A 95 13.96 25.66 7.17
CA PRO A 95 13.99 27.13 7.25
C PRO A 95 13.59 27.83 5.95
N GLN A 96 13.96 27.25 4.80
CA GLN A 96 13.66 27.80 3.47
C GLN A 96 12.19 27.62 3.07
N PHE A 97 11.55 26.53 3.52
CA PHE A 97 10.24 26.09 3.02
C PHE A 97 9.11 26.22 4.04
N ALA A 98 9.43 26.49 5.32
CA ALA A 98 8.44 26.65 6.38
C ALA A 98 7.37 27.70 6.03
N LYS A 99 7.75 28.80 5.37
CA LYS A 99 6.82 29.87 4.95
C LYS A 99 5.70 29.42 4.01
N TYR A 100 5.89 28.31 3.29
CA TYR A 100 4.88 27.76 2.37
C TYR A 100 3.96 26.72 3.03
N ALA A 101 4.24 26.33 4.26
CA ALA A 101 3.47 25.32 4.95
C ALA A 101 2.10 25.85 5.37
N GLY A 102 1.03 25.17 4.95
CA GLY A 102 -0.35 25.43 5.41
C GLY A 102 -1.40 25.60 4.31
N SER A 103 -1.00 25.74 3.04
CA SER A 103 -1.94 25.87 1.91
C SER A 103 -1.49 25.10 0.66
N TRP A 104 -2.44 24.76 -0.21
CA TRP A 104 -2.15 24.11 -1.50
C TRP A 104 -1.35 25.00 -2.46
N VAL A 105 -1.62 26.30 -2.43
CA VAL A 105 -0.82 27.30 -3.14
C VAL A 105 0.63 27.28 -2.62
N GLY A 106 0.81 27.14 -1.31
CA GLY A 106 2.12 26.96 -0.69
C GLY A 106 2.82 25.68 -1.16
N VAL A 107 2.12 24.55 -1.26
CA VAL A 107 2.67 23.30 -1.82
C VAL A 107 3.16 23.51 -3.26
N ALA A 108 2.35 24.13 -4.12
CA ALA A 108 2.72 24.42 -5.50
C ALA A 108 3.93 25.38 -5.58
N ASN A 109 3.95 26.42 -4.75
CA ASN A 109 5.06 27.37 -4.68
C ASN A 109 6.35 26.71 -4.19
N ALA A 110 6.27 25.81 -3.21
CA ALA A 110 7.41 25.03 -2.73
C ALA A 110 7.96 24.12 -3.84
N MET A 111 7.09 23.42 -4.58
CA MET A 111 7.51 22.60 -5.73
C MET A 111 8.18 23.44 -6.82
N LYS A 112 7.59 24.60 -7.16
CA LYS A 112 8.16 25.55 -8.13
C LYS A 112 9.53 26.04 -7.69
N GLN A 113 9.67 26.41 -6.41
CA GLN A 113 10.93 26.90 -5.88
C GLN A 113 12.00 25.79 -5.85
N ILE A 114 11.65 24.56 -5.48
CA ILE A 114 12.56 23.41 -5.56
C ILE A 114 13.03 23.21 -7.01
N HIS A 115 12.10 23.25 -7.96
CA HIS A 115 12.41 23.10 -9.37
C HIS A 115 13.35 24.20 -9.88
N GLN A 116 13.18 25.45 -9.42
CA GLN A 116 14.05 26.57 -9.78
C GLN A 116 15.43 26.48 -9.14
N LEU A 117 15.55 25.96 -7.91
CA LEU A 117 16.81 25.89 -7.17
C LEU A 117 17.66 24.66 -7.50
N GLU A 118 17.02 23.50 -7.67
CA GLU A 118 17.69 22.19 -7.82
C GLU A 118 17.37 21.48 -9.15
N GLY A 119 16.53 22.09 -9.99
CA GLY A 119 16.02 21.48 -11.20
C GLY A 119 14.93 20.43 -10.94
N PRO A 120 14.39 19.79 -12.01
CA PRO A 120 13.33 18.78 -11.90
C PRO A 120 13.74 17.56 -11.07
N SER A 121 15.00 17.14 -11.16
CA SER A 121 15.53 16.01 -10.38
C SER A 121 15.55 16.27 -8.88
N GLY A 122 15.57 17.55 -8.46
CA GLY A 122 15.48 17.94 -7.06
C GLY A 122 14.25 17.35 -6.40
N LEU A 123 13.07 17.40 -7.02
CA LEU A 123 11.83 16.91 -6.42
C LEU A 123 11.88 15.44 -5.96
N PHE A 124 12.83 14.65 -6.49
CA PHE A 124 13.03 13.23 -6.17
C PHE A 124 14.17 12.98 -5.18
N ARG A 125 14.70 14.01 -4.51
CA ARG A 125 15.78 13.84 -3.53
C ARG A 125 15.35 12.93 -2.36
N GLY A 126 16.16 11.92 -2.07
CA GLY A 126 15.83 10.87 -1.10
C GLY A 126 14.92 9.75 -1.64
N HIS A 127 14.39 9.86 -2.86
CA HIS A 127 13.53 8.83 -3.46
C HIS A 127 14.27 7.50 -3.68
N SER A 128 15.56 7.55 -4.05
CA SER A 128 16.38 6.34 -4.19
C SER A 128 16.44 5.49 -2.91
N ALA A 129 16.56 6.13 -1.73
CA ALA A 129 16.51 5.44 -0.44
C ALA A 129 15.11 4.86 -0.14
N THR A 130 14.05 5.49 -0.65
CA THR A 130 12.68 4.98 -0.57
C THR A 130 12.54 3.69 -1.38
N LEU A 131 13.02 3.68 -2.62
CA LEU A 131 12.98 2.50 -3.49
C LEU A 131 13.83 1.36 -2.94
N LEU A 132 15.06 1.67 -2.49
CA LEU A 132 15.97 0.68 -1.90
C LEU A 132 15.36 0.00 -0.67
N ARG A 133 14.51 0.70 0.10
CA ARG A 133 13.86 0.17 1.30
C ARG A 133 12.75 -0.84 1.00
N ILE A 134 12.12 -0.81 -0.18
CA ILE A 134 10.92 -1.62 -0.47
C ILE A 134 11.20 -3.12 -0.33
N PHE A 135 12.23 -3.63 -1.01
CA PHE A 135 12.54 -5.05 -1.02
C PHE A 135 13.06 -5.58 0.33
N PRO A 136 14.04 -4.95 1.00
CA PRO A 136 14.50 -5.38 2.32
C PRO A 136 13.39 -5.36 3.36
N TYR A 137 12.50 -4.36 3.31
CA TYR A 137 11.36 -4.29 4.22
C TYR A 137 10.43 -5.49 4.05
N ALA A 138 10.05 -5.81 2.80
CA ALA A 138 9.19 -6.95 2.51
C ALA A 138 9.85 -8.29 2.88
N ALA A 139 11.10 -8.49 2.49
CA ALA A 139 11.85 -9.73 2.76
C ALA A 139 12.00 -10.00 4.26
N ILE A 140 12.44 -9.00 5.03
CA ILE A 140 12.61 -9.13 6.49
C ILE A 140 11.26 -9.34 7.17
N LYS A 141 10.21 -8.62 6.73
CA LYS A 141 8.87 -8.79 7.32
C LYS A 141 8.33 -10.20 7.10
N PHE A 142 8.50 -10.75 5.90
CA PHE A 142 8.04 -12.10 5.58
C PHE A 142 8.81 -13.15 6.38
N LEU A 143 10.14 -13.10 6.34
CA LEU A 143 10.99 -14.01 7.11
C LEU A 143 10.72 -13.93 8.61
N ALA A 144 10.65 -12.71 9.17
CA ALA A 144 10.35 -12.52 10.58
C ALA A 144 8.96 -13.07 10.94
N TYR A 145 7.96 -12.87 10.07
CA TYR A 145 6.63 -13.42 10.29
C TYR A 145 6.65 -14.95 10.35
N GLU A 146 7.36 -15.62 9.44
CA GLU A 146 7.48 -17.08 9.45
C GLU A 146 8.17 -17.59 10.72
N GLN A 147 9.31 -16.99 11.10
CA GLN A 147 10.06 -17.40 12.29
C GLN A 147 9.28 -17.16 13.58
N ILE A 148 8.67 -15.97 13.72
CA ILE A 148 7.87 -15.62 14.90
C ILE A 148 6.61 -16.49 14.96
N ARG A 149 5.94 -16.72 13.83
CA ARG A 149 4.77 -17.61 13.76
C ARG A 149 5.13 -19.04 14.14
N ALA A 150 6.28 -19.56 13.70
CA ALA A 150 6.72 -20.91 14.08
C ALA A 150 6.94 -21.07 15.59
N VAL A 151 7.41 -20.02 16.26
CA VAL A 151 7.60 -20.01 17.72
C VAL A 151 6.29 -19.81 18.48
N ILE A 152 5.42 -18.89 18.05
CA ILE A 152 4.18 -18.53 18.75
C ILE A 152 3.03 -19.50 18.45
N ILE A 153 2.97 -20.02 17.22
CA ILE A 153 1.93 -20.92 16.71
C ILE A 153 2.57 -22.28 16.42
N THR A 154 2.87 -23.01 17.49
CA THR A 154 3.52 -24.33 17.42
C THR A 154 2.65 -25.42 16.79
N SER A 155 1.33 -25.21 16.70
CA SER A 155 0.37 -26.20 16.19
C SER A 155 -0.82 -25.49 15.52
N PRO A 156 -1.45 -26.08 14.47
CA PRO A 156 -2.59 -25.47 13.79
C PRO A 156 -3.79 -25.16 14.72
N GLU A 157 -4.04 -26.02 15.70
CA GLU A 157 -5.11 -25.85 16.71
C GLU A 157 -4.90 -24.63 17.61
N LYS A 158 -3.65 -24.16 17.69
CA LYS A 158 -3.19 -23.04 18.51
C LYS A 158 -3.21 -21.71 17.74
N GLU A 159 -3.74 -21.71 16.52
CA GLU A 159 -3.80 -20.55 15.64
C GLU A 159 -5.00 -19.65 15.96
N THR A 160 -4.80 -18.72 16.90
CA THR A 160 -5.83 -17.73 17.27
C THR A 160 -5.61 -16.39 16.57
N HIS A 161 -6.69 -15.60 16.43
CA HIS A 161 -6.61 -14.23 15.89
C HIS A 161 -5.59 -13.37 16.64
N LEU A 162 -5.52 -13.50 17.97
CA LEU A 162 -4.57 -12.78 18.81
C LEU A 162 -3.12 -13.18 18.49
N ARG A 163 -2.83 -14.47 18.33
CA ARG A 163 -1.46 -14.94 18.03
C ARG A 163 -1.01 -14.54 16.63
N ARG A 164 -1.91 -14.55 15.65
CA ARG A 164 -1.65 -13.99 14.31
C ARG A 164 -1.36 -12.50 14.38
N LEU A 165 -2.14 -11.74 15.15
CA LEU A 165 -1.94 -10.31 15.36
C LEU A 165 -0.59 -10.01 16.01
N VAL A 166 -0.23 -10.74 17.07
CA VAL A 166 1.07 -10.59 17.76
C VAL A 166 2.22 -10.94 16.81
N SER A 167 2.13 -12.06 16.08
CA SER A 167 3.16 -12.47 15.13
C SER A 167 3.35 -11.44 14.01
N GLY A 168 2.25 -10.94 13.43
CA GLY A 168 2.27 -9.90 12.41
C GLY A 168 2.83 -8.58 12.92
N SER A 169 2.48 -8.19 14.15
CA SER A 169 2.96 -6.95 14.78
C SER A 169 4.46 -7.00 15.08
N LEU A 170 4.94 -8.11 15.67
CA LEU A 170 6.36 -8.31 15.96
C LEU A 170 7.20 -8.39 14.67
N ALA A 171 6.70 -9.05 13.62
CA ALA A 171 7.34 -9.05 12.32
C ALA A 171 7.41 -7.63 11.70
N GLY A 172 6.32 -6.86 11.84
CA GLY A 172 6.27 -5.44 11.48
C GLY A 172 7.34 -4.61 12.19
N VAL A 173 7.42 -4.71 13.52
CA VAL A 173 8.45 -4.00 14.31
C VAL A 173 9.86 -4.42 13.92
N THR A 174 10.10 -5.72 13.74
CA THR A 174 11.41 -6.28 13.34
C THR A 174 11.85 -5.73 11.99
N SER A 175 10.98 -5.78 10.98
CA SER A 175 11.26 -5.21 9.65
C SER A 175 11.53 -3.70 9.70
N VAL A 176 10.78 -2.95 10.50
CA VAL A 176 11.02 -1.50 10.67
C VAL A 176 12.37 -1.26 11.34
N PHE A 177 12.74 -2.02 12.37
CA PHE A 177 14.02 -1.91 13.07
C PHE A 177 15.21 -2.04 12.10
N PHE A 178 15.25 -3.10 11.29
CA PHE A 178 16.37 -3.32 10.36
C PHE A 178 16.39 -2.31 9.20
N THR A 179 15.23 -1.83 8.76
CA THR A 179 15.14 -0.89 7.63
C THR A 179 15.15 0.57 8.05
N TYR A 180 15.15 0.87 9.36
CA TYR A 180 15.10 2.23 9.88
C TYR A 180 16.25 3.14 9.40
N PRO A 181 17.51 2.66 9.27
CA PRO A 181 18.60 3.47 8.72
C PRO A 181 18.28 4.06 7.34
N LEU A 182 17.66 3.28 6.43
CA LEU A 182 17.26 3.74 5.10
C LEU A 182 16.19 4.84 5.15
N GLU A 183 15.29 4.76 6.13
CA GLU A 183 14.25 5.76 6.34
C GLU A 183 14.83 7.06 6.91
N LEU A 184 15.82 7.00 7.80
CA LEU A 184 16.52 8.20 8.24
C LEU A 184 17.29 8.85 7.08
N ILE A 185 18.05 8.07 6.33
CA ILE A 185 18.82 8.55 5.16
C ILE A 185 17.89 9.24 4.16
N ARG A 186 16.74 8.63 3.86
CA ARG A 186 15.69 9.23 3.02
C ARG A 186 15.31 10.63 3.50
N VAL A 187 14.98 10.77 4.78
CA VAL A 187 14.51 12.05 5.34
C VAL A 187 15.58 13.11 5.30
N ARG A 188 16.83 12.74 5.62
CA ARG A 188 17.96 13.68 5.56
C ARG A 188 18.26 14.14 4.15
N LEU A 189 18.26 13.22 3.18
CA LEU A 189 18.40 13.58 1.77
C LEU A 189 17.28 14.49 1.28
N ALA A 190 16.03 14.20 1.66
CA ALA A 190 14.89 15.02 1.25
C ALA A 190 14.92 16.43 1.86
N PHE A 191 15.44 16.53 3.10
CA PHE A 191 15.57 17.78 3.84
C PHE A 191 16.72 18.66 3.35
N GLU A 192 17.84 18.07 2.94
CA GLU A 192 19.02 18.81 2.50
C GLU A 192 18.76 19.56 1.19
N THR A 193 18.81 20.88 1.25
CA THR A 193 18.57 21.79 0.12
C THR A 193 19.84 22.61 -0.14
N LYS A 194 20.88 21.95 -0.65
CA LYS A 194 22.17 22.60 -0.94
C LYS A 194 22.17 23.28 -2.30
N ARG A 195 22.75 24.48 -2.36
CA ARG A 195 23.19 25.15 -3.60
C ARG A 195 24.49 24.55 -4.15
N ASP A 196 25.36 24.01 -3.29
CA ASP A 196 26.66 23.46 -3.68
C ASP A 196 26.73 21.93 -3.53
N GLY A 197 26.71 21.24 -4.67
CA GLY A 197 27.05 19.82 -4.80
C GLY A 197 25.95 18.81 -4.43
N ARG A 198 25.75 17.81 -5.29
CA ARG A 198 24.88 16.65 -5.01
C ARG A 198 25.45 15.88 -3.83
N SER A 199 24.87 16.03 -2.64
CA SER A 199 25.15 15.14 -1.52
C SER A 199 24.76 13.72 -1.90
N THR A 200 25.75 12.85 -2.00
CA THR A 200 25.54 11.45 -2.33
C THR A 200 25.12 10.70 -1.07
N LEU A 201 24.38 9.60 -1.22
CA LEU A 201 23.99 8.70 -0.11
C LEU A 201 25.14 8.44 0.86
N ARG A 202 26.35 8.22 0.34
CA ARG A 202 27.59 8.00 1.12
C ARG A 202 27.95 9.19 2.01
N THR A 203 27.79 10.42 1.53
CA THR A 203 28.07 11.64 2.29
C THR A 203 27.13 11.76 3.47
N ILE A 204 25.83 11.55 3.25
CA ILE A 204 24.83 11.55 4.32
C ILE A 204 25.10 10.45 5.34
N CYS A 205 25.42 9.23 4.89
CA CYS A 205 25.77 8.14 5.81
C CYS A 205 26.99 8.49 6.67
N ARG A 206 28.02 9.08 6.08
CA ARG A 206 29.22 9.50 6.83
C ARG A 206 28.91 10.63 7.81
N GLN A 207 28.08 11.60 7.41
CA GLN A 207 27.62 12.67 8.31
C GLN A 207 26.85 12.10 9.51
N ILE A 208 25.87 11.22 9.27
CA ILE A 208 25.10 10.58 10.35
C ILE A 208 26.00 9.77 11.28
N TYR A 209 26.98 9.05 10.72
CA TYR A 209 27.91 8.24 11.52
C TYR A 209 28.87 9.10 12.36
N GLY A 210 29.30 10.25 11.83
CA GLY A 210 30.23 11.17 12.48
C GLY A 210 29.58 12.18 13.44
N GLU A 211 28.26 12.19 13.56
CA GLU A 211 27.57 13.04 14.54
C GLU A 211 27.95 12.64 15.98
N SER A 212 28.57 13.57 16.70
CA SER A 212 28.91 13.37 18.11
C SER A 212 27.63 13.29 18.95
N MET A 213 27.53 12.25 19.79
CA MET A 213 26.38 12.05 20.69
C MET A 213 26.48 12.97 21.91
N ALA A 214 26.41 14.29 21.71
CA ALA A 214 26.37 15.24 22.81
C ALA A 214 24.96 15.25 23.45
N GLY A 215 24.82 14.66 24.65
CA GLY A 215 23.68 14.93 25.54
C GLY A 215 22.76 13.77 25.95
N VAL A 216 23.19 12.51 25.92
CA VAL A 216 22.43 11.41 26.57
C VAL A 216 23.19 10.87 27.77
N GLY A 217 22.62 11.02 28.96
CA GLY A 217 23.09 10.36 30.18
C GLY A 217 23.12 8.84 30.02
N THR A 218 24.32 8.30 29.99
CA THR A 218 24.84 7.09 30.68
C THR A 218 24.03 5.79 30.80
N ALA A 219 22.88 5.58 30.16
CA ALA A 219 22.18 4.28 30.22
C ALA A 219 21.89 3.63 28.86
N SER A 220 21.53 4.41 27.83
CA SER A 220 21.20 3.87 26.49
C SER A 220 22.37 3.87 25.51
N SER A 221 23.50 4.48 25.87
CA SER A 221 24.72 4.59 25.07
C SER A 221 25.60 3.34 25.10
N ALA A 222 25.32 2.38 25.99
CA ALA A 222 26.13 1.18 26.15
C ALA A 222 25.87 0.08 25.10
N ILE A 223 24.72 0.09 24.41
CA ILE A 223 24.31 -1.02 23.51
C ILE A 223 24.75 -0.79 22.05
N PHE A 224 24.95 0.45 21.62
CA PHE A 224 25.31 0.76 20.24
C PHE A 224 26.58 1.63 20.19
N LYS A 225 27.63 1.14 19.51
CA LYS A 225 28.80 1.94 19.14
C LYS A 225 28.33 3.30 18.62
N SER A 226 28.87 4.39 19.17
CA SER A 226 28.35 5.76 19.12
C SER A 226 27.84 6.26 17.74
N GLY A 227 28.36 5.73 16.62
CA GLY A 227 27.90 6.13 15.27
C GLY A 227 26.65 5.41 14.76
N ILE A 228 26.39 4.15 15.16
CA ILE A 228 25.24 3.38 14.64
C ILE A 228 23.93 3.85 15.30
N ALA A 229 24.00 4.22 16.58
CA ALA A 229 22.86 4.73 17.32
C ALA A 229 22.20 5.92 16.60
N ASN A 230 23.00 6.78 15.94
CA ASN A 230 22.52 7.96 15.21
C ASN A 230 21.53 7.63 14.10
N PHE A 231 21.66 6.44 13.48
CA PHE A 231 20.71 5.98 12.46
C PHE A 231 19.30 5.71 12.99
N TYR A 232 19.14 5.59 14.31
CA TYR A 232 17.88 5.30 14.99
C TYR A 232 17.19 6.54 15.60
N ARG A 233 17.63 7.74 15.25
CA ARG A 233 17.02 8.99 15.73
C ARG A 233 15.56 9.09 15.22
N GLY A 234 14.60 9.24 16.14
CA GLY A 234 13.17 9.23 15.84
C GLY A 234 12.51 7.83 15.79
N PHE A 235 13.24 6.76 16.16
CA PHE A 235 12.68 5.42 16.20
C PHE A 235 11.58 5.26 17.27
N ALA A 236 11.78 5.86 18.45
CA ALA A 236 10.77 5.84 19.53
C ALA A 236 9.40 6.41 19.10
N PRO A 237 9.28 7.65 18.59
CA PRO A 237 7.98 8.15 18.11
C PRO A 237 7.44 7.35 16.91
N THR A 238 8.30 6.66 16.16
CA THR A 238 7.85 5.74 15.11
C THR A 238 7.09 4.55 15.70
N LEU A 239 7.61 3.92 16.75
CA LEU A 239 6.94 2.80 17.41
C LEU A 239 5.66 3.24 18.12
N ILE A 240 5.74 4.33 18.89
CA ILE A 240 4.58 4.88 19.60
C ILE A 240 3.48 5.24 18.59
N GLY A 241 3.83 5.80 17.43
CA GLY A 241 2.87 6.19 16.38
C GLY A 241 2.19 5.02 15.67
N MET A 242 2.75 3.81 15.69
CA MET A 242 2.10 2.64 15.10
C MET A 242 0.84 2.21 15.87
N LEU A 243 0.84 2.37 17.20
CA LEU A 243 -0.28 1.99 18.06
C LEU A 243 -1.56 2.78 17.79
N PRO A 244 -1.57 4.14 17.83
CA PRO A 244 -2.77 4.91 17.53
C PRO A 244 -3.18 4.76 16.07
N TYR A 245 -2.22 4.60 15.14
CA TYR A 245 -2.55 4.33 13.74
C TYR A 245 -3.32 3.02 13.58
N ALA A 246 -2.81 1.91 14.13
CA ALA A 246 -3.46 0.62 14.02
C ALA A 246 -4.78 0.57 14.80
N GLY A 247 -4.80 1.03 16.05
CA GLY A 247 -5.99 0.99 16.91
C GLY A 247 -7.15 1.81 16.36
N VAL A 248 -6.89 3.06 15.94
CA VAL A 248 -7.92 3.92 15.34
C VAL A 248 -8.36 3.38 13.98
N SER A 249 -7.48 2.69 13.24
CA SER A 249 -7.82 2.10 11.94
C SER A 249 -8.83 0.99 12.08
N PHE A 250 -8.59 0.04 12.98
CA PHE A 250 -9.54 -1.03 13.26
C PHE A 250 -10.86 -0.48 13.80
N LEU A 251 -10.80 0.40 14.81
CA LEU A 251 -11.99 0.99 15.42
C LEU A 251 -12.84 1.75 14.39
N THR A 252 -12.22 2.60 13.57
CA THR A 252 -12.94 3.40 12.57
C THR A 252 -13.46 2.52 11.44
N HIS A 253 -12.69 1.52 11.00
CA HIS A 253 -13.10 0.60 9.94
C HIS A 253 -14.32 -0.24 10.38
N ASP A 254 -14.31 -0.74 11.61
CA ASP A 254 -15.40 -1.53 12.14
C ASP A 254 -16.64 -0.66 12.38
N THR A 255 -16.47 0.52 12.98
CA THR A 255 -17.56 1.49 13.19
C THR A 255 -18.19 1.92 11.86
N MET A 256 -17.37 2.27 10.86
CA MET A 256 -17.86 2.64 9.54
C MET A 256 -18.53 1.46 8.84
N GLY A 257 -17.98 0.26 8.99
CA GLY A 257 -18.61 -0.96 8.51
C GLY A 257 -19.98 -1.21 9.14
N ASP A 258 -20.15 -0.93 10.43
CA ASP A 258 -21.41 -1.11 11.14
C ASP A 258 -22.44 -0.03 10.74
N ILE A 259 -21.99 1.22 10.56
CA ILE A 259 -22.81 2.30 9.99
C ILE A 259 -23.29 1.93 8.58
N LEU A 260 -22.40 1.45 7.72
CA LEU A 260 -22.76 1.06 6.35
C LEU A 260 -23.70 -0.13 6.32
N ARG A 261 -23.69 -1.00 7.33
CA ARG A 261 -24.63 -2.14 7.47
C ARG A 261 -25.92 -1.79 8.20
N SER A 262 -26.06 -0.55 8.68
CA SER A 262 -27.30 -0.11 9.34
C SER A 262 -28.49 -0.20 8.39
N THR A 263 -29.67 -0.45 8.95
CA THR A 263 -30.96 -0.64 8.25
C THR A 263 -31.23 0.36 7.11
N PRO A 264 -30.96 1.68 7.24
CA PRO A 264 -31.20 2.61 6.14
C PRO A 264 -30.23 2.48 4.96
N LEU A 265 -29.01 2.00 5.18
CA LEU A 265 -27.95 1.95 4.16
C LEU A 265 -27.73 0.55 3.59
N ALA A 266 -28.09 -0.48 4.35
CA ALA A 266 -27.92 -1.88 3.98
C ALA A 266 -28.38 -2.26 2.56
N PRO A 267 -29.53 -1.76 2.03
CA PRO A 267 -29.97 -2.10 0.68
C PRO A 267 -28.98 -1.69 -0.43
N TYR A 268 -28.23 -0.62 -0.20
CA TYR A 268 -27.30 -0.04 -1.18
C TYR A 268 -25.86 -0.51 -0.98
N THR A 269 -25.48 -0.82 0.25
CA THR A 269 -24.09 -1.06 0.66
C THR A 269 -23.76 -2.54 0.85
N THR A 270 -24.76 -3.40 1.11
CA THR A 270 -24.53 -4.84 1.35
C THR A 270 -24.81 -5.68 0.11
N LEU A 271 -24.11 -6.80 0.01
CA LEU A 271 -24.41 -7.84 -0.99
C LEU A 271 -25.41 -8.85 -0.41
N PRO A 272 -26.28 -9.44 -1.24
CA PRO A 272 -27.19 -10.50 -0.81
C PRO A 272 -26.42 -11.64 -0.14
N ARG A 273 -26.93 -12.11 1.00
CA ARG A 273 -26.31 -13.19 1.76
C ARG A 273 -26.33 -14.48 0.93
N PRO A 274 -25.19 -15.16 0.70
CA PRO A 274 -25.20 -16.48 0.09
C PRO A 274 -25.93 -17.46 1.04
N SER A 275 -26.81 -18.30 0.49
CA SER A 275 -27.71 -19.18 1.25
C SER A 275 -27.03 -20.09 2.29
N ASN A 276 -25.72 -20.32 2.14
CA ASN A 276 -24.92 -21.24 2.98
C ASN A 276 -24.02 -20.52 4.01
N ALA A 277 -24.18 -19.21 4.25
CA ALA A 277 -23.32 -18.48 5.20
C ALA A 277 -23.76 -18.69 6.67
N PRO A 278 -22.84 -18.96 7.63
CA PRO A 278 -23.13 -19.08 9.06
C PRO A 278 -23.79 -17.81 9.64
N PRO A 279 -24.78 -17.91 10.57
CA PRO A 279 -25.52 -16.78 11.15
C PRO A 279 -24.65 -15.63 11.68
N GLU A 280 -23.46 -15.98 12.18
CA GLU A 280 -22.54 -15.12 12.93
C GLU A 280 -21.74 -14.13 12.08
N ASN A 281 -21.58 -14.37 10.77
CA ASN A 281 -20.76 -13.50 9.92
C ASN A 281 -21.54 -12.27 9.43
N LYS A 282 -20.95 -11.07 9.64
CA LYS A 282 -21.49 -9.80 9.13
C LYS A 282 -21.67 -9.86 7.60
N PRO A 283 -22.74 -9.28 7.03
CA PRO A 283 -22.96 -9.29 5.58
C PRO A 283 -21.79 -8.59 4.86
N PRO A 284 -21.32 -9.15 3.73
CA PRO A 284 -20.24 -8.56 2.96
C PRO A 284 -20.70 -7.22 2.35
N LEU A 285 -19.84 -6.21 2.47
CA LEU A 285 -20.05 -4.91 1.85
C LEU A 285 -19.74 -4.99 0.35
N ARG A 286 -20.38 -4.14 -0.45
CA ARG A 286 -19.98 -3.91 -1.83
C ARG A 286 -18.58 -3.31 -1.87
N SER A 287 -17.84 -3.59 -2.94
CA SER A 287 -16.43 -3.16 -3.07
C SER A 287 -16.24 -1.65 -2.91
N TRP A 288 -17.15 -0.81 -3.42
CA TRP A 288 -17.06 0.64 -3.25
C TRP A 288 -17.29 1.09 -1.80
N ALA A 289 -18.16 0.39 -1.05
CA ALA A 289 -18.47 0.69 0.34
C ALA A 289 -17.33 0.24 1.27
N GLU A 290 -16.71 -0.89 0.96
CA GLU A 290 -15.49 -1.35 1.64
C GLU A 290 -14.31 -0.40 1.39
N LEU A 291 -14.13 0.06 0.14
CA LEU A 291 -13.13 1.07 -0.20
C LEU A 291 -13.39 2.41 0.52
N LEU A 292 -14.65 2.83 0.64
CA LEU A 292 -15.01 4.04 1.38
C LEU A 292 -14.69 3.89 2.87
N SER A 293 -15.04 2.75 3.47
CA SER A 293 -14.73 2.44 4.87
C SER A 293 -13.23 2.45 5.13
N GLY A 294 -12.45 1.74 4.30
CA GLY A 294 -10.99 1.73 4.36
C GLY A 294 -10.38 3.11 4.14
N GLY A 295 -10.95 3.92 3.24
CA GLY A 295 -10.52 5.29 2.97
C GLY A 295 -10.70 6.21 4.17
N ILE A 296 -11.91 6.23 4.76
CA ILE A 296 -12.22 7.06 5.94
C ILE A 296 -11.40 6.59 7.14
N SER A 297 -11.35 5.28 7.38
CA SER A 297 -10.51 4.70 8.45
C SER A 297 -9.04 5.12 8.29
N GLY A 298 -8.49 5.04 7.07
CA GLY A 298 -7.13 5.48 6.78
C GLY A 298 -6.91 6.97 7.07
N MET A 299 -7.87 7.84 6.73
CA MET A 299 -7.78 9.28 7.01
C MET A 299 -7.82 9.59 8.51
N VAL A 300 -8.76 8.99 9.25
CA VAL A 300 -8.92 9.22 10.71
C VAL A 300 -7.70 8.68 11.46
N SER A 301 -7.21 7.51 11.08
CA SER A 301 -6.01 6.88 11.68
C SER A 301 -4.73 7.65 11.39
N GLN A 302 -4.61 8.18 10.17
CA GLN A 302 -3.49 9.05 9.85
C GLN A 302 -3.55 10.32 10.68
N THR A 303 -4.74 10.91 10.88
CA THR A 303 -4.92 12.11 11.73
C THR A 303 -4.47 11.86 13.16
N SER A 304 -4.89 10.73 13.76
CA SER A 304 -4.58 10.41 15.16
C SER A 304 -3.08 10.19 15.39
N ALA A 305 -2.40 9.52 14.46
CA ALA A 305 -0.96 9.26 14.55
C ALA A 305 -0.09 10.43 14.05
N TYR A 306 -0.69 11.45 13.44
CA TYR A 306 0.04 12.53 12.76
C TYR A 306 0.98 13.35 13.66
N PRO A 307 0.60 13.70 14.91
CA PRO A 307 1.51 14.43 15.80
C PRO A 307 2.84 13.70 16.02
N LEU A 308 2.80 12.37 16.19
CA LEU A 308 3.99 11.54 16.33
C LEU A 308 4.77 11.44 15.02
N GLU A 309 4.10 11.50 13.87
CA GLU A 309 4.75 11.59 12.57
C GLU A 309 5.57 12.89 12.44
N VAL A 310 5.01 14.04 12.84
CA VAL A 310 5.72 15.34 12.79
C VAL A 310 6.90 15.36 13.77
N ILE A 311 6.70 14.92 15.01
CA ILE A 311 7.76 14.80 16.02
C ILE A 311 8.90 13.93 15.47
N ARG A 312 8.57 12.76 14.91
CA ARG A 312 9.53 11.87 14.27
C ARG A 312 10.34 12.59 13.19
N ARG A 313 9.69 13.31 12.26
CA ARG A 313 10.41 14.00 11.19
C ARG A 313 11.36 15.07 11.70
N ARG A 314 10.94 15.86 12.69
CA ARG A 314 11.81 16.86 13.34
C ARG A 314 13.01 16.22 14.03
N MET A 315 12.78 15.14 14.78
CA MET A 315 13.87 14.39 15.39
C MET A 315 14.82 13.81 14.35
N GLN A 316 14.33 13.29 13.22
CA GLN A 316 15.16 12.72 12.15
C GLN A 316 16.10 13.75 11.50
N VAL A 317 15.69 15.01 11.40
CA VAL A 317 16.50 16.10 10.82
C VAL A 317 17.33 16.88 11.84
N GLY A 318 17.07 16.72 13.15
CA GLY A 318 17.72 17.54 14.18
C GLY A 318 19.26 17.46 14.19
N GLY A 319 19.86 16.37 13.71
CA GLY A 319 21.33 16.27 13.55
C GLY A 319 21.89 17.02 12.34
N ALA A 320 21.04 17.52 11.44
CA ALA A 320 21.43 18.28 10.25
C ALA A 320 21.23 19.80 10.39
N VAL A 321 20.48 20.26 11.41
CA VAL A 321 20.04 21.66 11.55
C VAL A 321 20.50 22.31 12.87
N GLY A 322 21.01 21.54 13.83
CA GLY A 322 21.49 22.06 15.11
C GLY A 322 22.85 21.50 15.50
N ASP A 323 23.27 21.78 16.73
CA ASP A 323 24.59 21.48 17.31
C ASP A 323 24.87 19.98 17.52
N GLY A 324 24.19 19.09 16.79
CA GLY A 324 24.24 17.64 16.96
C GLY A 324 23.42 17.13 18.16
N HIS A 325 22.85 18.01 18.99
CA HIS A 325 22.08 17.63 20.17
C HIS A 325 20.89 16.73 19.83
N ARG A 326 20.73 15.64 20.58
CA ARG A 326 19.57 14.73 20.45
C ARG A 326 18.40 15.26 21.27
N SER A 327 17.54 16.04 20.62
CA SER A 327 16.33 16.51 21.28
C SER A 327 15.44 15.35 21.71
N SER A 328 14.98 15.42 22.96
CA SER A 328 13.97 14.50 23.49
C SER A 328 12.63 14.69 22.76
N ILE A 329 11.72 13.71 22.90
CA ILE A 329 10.34 13.83 22.41
C ILE A 329 9.66 15.04 23.06
N SER A 330 9.82 15.23 24.38
CA SER A 330 9.23 16.34 25.13
C SER A 330 9.76 17.71 24.69
N GLU A 331 11.06 17.81 24.49
CA GLU A 331 11.71 19.02 23.97
C GLU A 331 11.22 19.34 22.56
N THR A 332 11.14 18.33 21.69
CA THR A 332 10.61 18.50 20.32
C THR A 332 9.16 18.98 20.36
N VAL A 333 8.33 18.45 21.26
CA VAL A 333 6.95 18.89 21.48
C VAL A 333 6.90 20.35 21.92
N ALA A 334 7.73 20.74 22.91
CA ALA A 334 7.80 22.11 23.40
C ALA A 334 8.21 23.10 22.29
N VAL A 335 9.20 22.73 21.47
CA VAL A 335 9.64 23.53 20.31
C VAL A 335 8.50 23.69 19.29
N ILE A 336 7.78 22.62 18.93
CA ILE A 336 6.65 22.71 18.00
C ILE A 336 5.57 23.65 18.54
N LEU A 337 5.21 23.50 19.82
CA LEU A 337 4.20 24.34 20.47
C LEU A 337 4.62 25.81 20.49
N LYS A 338 5.90 26.10 20.76
CA LYS A 338 6.43 27.47 20.77
C LYS A 338 6.43 28.12 19.38
N GLU A 339 6.72 27.36 18.32
CA GLU A 339 6.83 27.89 16.96
C GLU A 339 5.50 28.12 16.25
N ARG A 340 4.56 27.15 16.35
CA ARG A 340 3.28 27.17 15.59
C ARG A 340 2.07 26.74 16.42
N GLY A 341 2.23 26.57 17.72
CA GLY A 341 1.19 26.02 18.58
C GLY A 341 0.72 24.64 18.14
N PHE A 342 -0.54 24.33 18.44
CA PHE A 342 -1.14 23.03 18.13
C PHE A 342 -1.20 22.72 16.62
N LYS A 343 -1.37 23.75 15.78
CA LYS A 343 -1.40 23.60 14.32
C LYS A 343 -0.08 23.07 13.77
N GLY A 344 1.04 23.27 14.48
CA GLY A 344 2.36 22.75 14.13
C GLY A 344 2.39 21.22 13.98
N PHE A 345 1.61 20.50 14.79
CA PHE A 345 1.55 19.04 14.74
C PHE A 345 0.84 18.49 13.51
N PHE A 346 0.07 19.31 12.78
CA PHE A 346 -0.73 18.90 11.62
C PHE A 346 -0.24 19.47 10.29
N VAL A 347 0.97 20.05 10.29
CA VAL A 347 1.59 20.62 9.10
C VAL A 347 1.86 19.53 8.05
N GLY A 348 1.26 19.69 6.87
CA GLY A 348 1.42 18.77 5.74
C GLY A 348 0.45 17.58 5.72
N LEU A 349 -0.56 17.56 6.61
CA LEU A 349 -1.52 16.45 6.71
C LEU A 349 -2.33 16.28 5.42
N THR A 350 -2.74 17.40 4.82
CA THR A 350 -3.51 17.44 3.57
C THR A 350 -2.76 16.80 2.39
N ILE A 351 -1.44 16.99 2.32
CA ILE A 351 -0.58 16.30 1.35
C ILE A 351 -0.66 14.79 1.53
N GLY A 352 -0.74 14.35 2.79
CA GLY A 352 -0.93 12.95 3.16
C GLY A 352 -2.22 12.35 2.61
N TYR A 353 -3.34 13.08 2.64
CA TYR A 353 -4.60 12.57 2.10
C TYR A 353 -4.60 12.50 0.58
N VAL A 354 -4.20 13.59 -0.08
CA VAL A 354 -4.29 13.67 -1.54
C VAL A 354 -3.37 12.66 -2.22
N LYS A 355 -2.18 12.41 -1.68
CA LYS A 355 -1.24 11.47 -2.31
C LYS A 355 -1.70 10.02 -2.27
N VAL A 356 -2.61 9.65 -1.36
CA VAL A 356 -3.03 8.24 -1.19
C VAL A 356 -3.75 7.73 -2.44
N VAL A 357 -4.63 8.55 -3.02
CA VAL A 357 -5.42 8.18 -4.21
C VAL A 357 -4.54 7.82 -5.42
N PRO A 358 -3.64 8.70 -5.92
CA PRO A 358 -2.78 8.35 -7.05
C PRO A 358 -1.77 7.24 -6.70
N MET A 359 -1.28 7.18 -5.46
CA MET A 359 -0.38 6.10 -5.02
C MET A 359 -1.07 4.74 -5.14
N VAL A 360 -2.29 4.61 -4.63
CA VAL A 360 -3.05 3.35 -4.65
C VAL A 360 -3.47 3.00 -6.08
N ALA A 361 -3.95 3.97 -6.86
CA ALA A 361 -4.35 3.77 -8.25
C ALA A 361 -3.19 3.23 -9.12
N VAL A 362 -2.01 3.87 -9.03
CA VAL A 362 -0.82 3.40 -9.77
C VAL A 362 -0.34 2.05 -9.25
N SER A 363 -0.36 1.82 -7.93
CA SER A 363 0.02 0.52 -7.38
C SER A 363 -0.83 -0.61 -7.95
N PHE A 364 -2.15 -0.48 -7.95
CA PHE A 364 -3.04 -1.52 -8.50
C PHE A 364 -2.85 -1.68 -10.01
N TYR A 365 -2.81 -0.57 -10.75
CA TYR A 365 -2.60 -0.61 -12.19
C TYR A 365 -1.30 -1.32 -12.55
N THR A 366 -0.18 -0.93 -11.94
CA THR A 366 1.12 -1.56 -12.18
C THR A 366 1.12 -3.01 -11.74
N TYR A 367 0.52 -3.35 -10.59
CA TYR A 367 0.46 -4.73 -10.13
C TYR A 367 -0.29 -5.64 -11.12
N GLU A 368 -1.46 -5.23 -11.61
CA GLU A 368 -2.21 -5.99 -12.62
C GLU A 368 -1.43 -6.15 -13.93
N ARG A 369 -0.75 -5.09 -14.38
CA ARG A 369 0.07 -5.14 -15.61
C ARG A 369 1.27 -6.07 -15.48
N PHE A 370 1.96 -6.04 -14.34
CA PHE A 370 3.09 -6.93 -14.08
C PHE A 370 2.66 -8.38 -13.89
N LYS A 371 1.50 -8.64 -13.29
CA LYS A 371 0.93 -9.98 -13.22
C LYS A 371 0.68 -10.57 -14.61
N MET A 372 0.01 -9.80 -15.48
CA MET A 372 -0.21 -10.20 -16.88
C MET A 372 1.10 -10.43 -17.62
N TRP A 373 2.11 -9.56 -17.44
CA TRP A 373 3.41 -9.71 -18.09
C TRP A 373 4.19 -10.94 -17.60
N LEU A 374 4.11 -11.25 -16.31
CA LEU A 374 4.76 -12.42 -15.70
C LEU A 374 3.96 -13.72 -15.85
N GLY A 375 2.78 -13.67 -16.48
CA GLY A 375 1.90 -14.81 -16.67
C GLY A 375 1.28 -15.36 -15.37
N ILE A 376 1.17 -14.51 -14.35
CA ILE A 376 0.54 -14.82 -13.05
C ILE A 376 -0.81 -14.12 -12.85
#